data_AF-A0A1J1IRD4-F1
#
_entry.id   AF-A0A1J1IRD4-F1
#
_cell.length_a   1.000
_cell.length_b   1.000
_cell.length_c   1.000
_cell.angle_alpha   90.00
_cell.angle_beta   90.00
_cell.angle_gamma   90.00
#
_symmetry.space_group_name_H-M   'P 1'
#
loop_
_entity.id
_entity.type
_entity.pdbx_description
1 polymer ?
#
loop_
_entity_poly.entity_id
_entity_poly.type
_entity_poly.pdbx_seq_one_letter_code
_entity_poly.pdbx_strand_id
1 'polypeptide(L)' 'MVTPQENISPKLPEGLRKNMEKFQARNGLPVFLKGGPFDKILFGTTVFLCGVGLLMSAEFIYSLSKKK' A
#
# COMPACT_ATOMS: atom_id res chain seq x y z
N MET A 1 19.45 -3.21 -18.58
CA MET A 1 18.39 -3.29 -17.55
C MET A 1 17.74 -4.66 -17.67
N VAL A 2 18.03 -5.58 -16.76
CA VAL A 2 17.55 -6.98 -16.80
C VAL A 2 16.03 -7.01 -16.57
N THR A 3 15.28 -7.75 -17.37
CA THR A 3 13.83 -7.94 -17.18
C THR A 3 13.61 -9.00 -16.08
N PRO A 4 12.72 -8.79 -15.10
CA PRO A 4 12.58 -9.73 -13.98
C PRO A 4 12.05 -11.12 -14.36
N GLN A 5 11.33 -11.22 -15.48
CA GLN A 5 10.87 -12.51 -16.02
C GLN A 5 12.04 -13.46 -16.38
N GLU A 6 13.23 -12.92 -16.61
CA GLU A 6 14.43 -13.70 -16.96
C GLU A 6 15.03 -14.47 -15.77
N ASN A 7 14.67 -14.12 -14.52
CA ASN A 7 15.24 -14.73 -13.31
C ASN A 7 14.27 -15.66 -12.54
N ILE A 8 13.08 -15.91 -13.06
CA ILE A 8 12.10 -16.77 -12.38
C ILE A 8 12.29 -18.21 -12.88
N SER A 9 12.87 -19.06 -12.03
CA SER A 9 13.15 -20.45 -12.36
C SER A 9 11.85 -21.23 -12.66
N PRO A 10 11.80 -22.02 -13.74
CA PRO A 10 10.63 -22.83 -14.09
C PRO A 10 10.38 -23.98 -13.10
N LYS A 11 11.32 -24.27 -12.19
CA LYS A 11 11.21 -25.32 -11.17
C LYS A 11 10.47 -24.86 -9.90
N LEU A 12 9.97 -23.61 -9.87
CA LEU A 12 9.26 -23.09 -8.70
C LEU A 12 7.81 -23.59 -8.64
N PRO A 13 7.26 -23.81 -7.43
CA PRO A 13 5.83 -24.05 -7.25
C PRO A 13 4.99 -22.95 -7.90
N GLU A 14 3.90 -23.30 -8.57
CA GLU A 14 3.14 -22.35 -9.39
C GLU A 14 2.66 -21.11 -8.64
N GLY A 15 2.24 -21.27 -7.38
CA GLY A 15 1.77 -20.15 -6.55
C GLY A 15 2.89 -19.13 -6.28
N LEU A 16 4.09 -19.62 -5.99
CA LEU A 16 5.26 -18.77 -5.75
C LEU A 16 5.70 -18.08 -7.04
N ARG A 17 5.72 -18.81 -8.15
CA ARG A 17 6.02 -18.26 -9.48
C ARG A 17 5.10 -17.09 -9.83
N LYS A 18 3.78 -17.27 -9.70
CA LYS A 18 2.78 -16.22 -9.98
C LYS A 18 2.96 -14.99 -9.11
N ASN A 19 3.28 -15.18 -7.83
CA ASN A 19 3.53 -14.07 -6.91
C ASN A 19 4.81 -13.30 -7.30
N MET A 20 5.89 -14.01 -7.63
CA MET A 20 7.13 -13.39 -8.11
C MET A 20 6.90 -12.60 -9.39
N GLU A 21 6.18 -13.15 -10.36
CA GLU A 21 5.82 -12.44 -11.60
C GLU A 21 5.05 -11.15 -11.31
N LYS A 22 4.05 -11.21 -10.44
CA LYS A 22 3.21 -10.08 -10.06
C LYS A 22 4.01 -8.97 -9.34
N PHE A 23 4.81 -9.34 -8.34
CA PHE A 23 5.56 -8.37 -7.52
C PHE A 23 6.86 -7.91 -8.17
N GLN A 24 7.38 -8.63 -9.17
CA GLN A 24 8.56 -8.21 -9.91
C GLN A 24 8.21 -7.52 -11.24
N ALA A 25 6.95 -7.50 -11.68
CA ALA A 25 6.53 -6.79 -12.89
C ALA A 25 7.02 -5.32 -12.92
N ARG A 26 7.57 -4.84 -14.04
CA ARG A 26 8.16 -3.49 -14.14
C ARG A 26 7.08 -2.44 -14.47
N ASN A 27 6.12 -2.28 -13.57
CA ASN A 27 4.93 -1.43 -13.73
C ASN A 27 5.04 -0.05 -13.06
N GLY A 28 6.21 0.28 -12.46
CA GLY A 28 6.43 1.55 -11.76
C GLY A 28 5.58 1.74 -10.49
N LEU A 29 4.80 0.73 -10.09
CA LEU A 29 4.00 0.79 -8.88
C LEU A 29 4.88 0.47 -7.66
N PRO A 30 4.70 1.20 -6.54
CA PRO A 30 5.37 0.87 -5.30
C PRO A 30 4.89 -0.50 -4.78
N VAL A 31 5.75 -1.17 -4.00
CA VAL A 31 5.51 -2.54 -3.52
C VAL A 31 4.17 -2.70 -2.79
N PHE A 32 3.75 -1.69 -2.03
CA PHE A 32 2.51 -1.71 -1.24
C PHE A 32 1.22 -1.49 -2.04
N LEU A 33 1.31 -1.19 -3.35
CA LEU A 33 0.13 -1.11 -4.25
C LEU A 33 0.14 -2.20 -5.33
N LYS A 34 1.13 -3.10 -5.29
CA LYS A 34 1.42 -4.06 -6.36
C LYS A 34 0.65 -5.37 -6.21
N GLY A 35 0.08 -5.64 -5.05
CA GLY A 35 -0.82 -6.77 -4.78
C GLY A 35 -2.21 -6.59 -5.38
N GLY A 36 -2.58 -5.40 -5.85
CA GLY A 36 -3.74 -5.19 -6.73
C GLY A 36 -4.74 -4.15 -6.21
N PRO A 37 -6.03 -4.24 -6.60
CA PRO A 37 -7.02 -3.22 -6.27
C PRO A 37 -7.35 -3.16 -4.77
N PHE A 38 -7.30 -4.29 -4.06
CA PHE A 38 -7.53 -4.31 -2.61
C PHE A 38 -6.48 -3.52 -1.84
N ASP A 39 -5.20 -3.57 -2.24
CA ASP A 39 -4.14 -2.79 -1.62
C ASP A 39 -4.40 -1.28 -1.73
N LYS A 40 -4.95 -0.83 -2.87
CA LYS A 40 -5.30 0.59 -3.09
C LYS A 40 -6.45 1.02 -2.18
N ILE A 41 -7.47 0.18 -2.04
CA ILE A 41 -8.60 0.46 -1.15
C ILE A 41 -8.11 0.51 0.29
N LEU A 42 -7.33 -0.49 0.72
CA LEU A 42 -6.81 -0.56 2.08
C LEU A 42 -5.91 0.63 2.41
N PHE A 43 -4.99 1.00 1.51
CA PHE A 43 -4.16 2.18 1.69
C PHE A 43 -5.01 3.46 1.76
N GLY A 44 -5.98 3.60 0.84
CA GLY A 44 -6.90 4.75 0.81
C GLY A 44 -7.69 4.90 2.10
N THR A 45 -8.25 3.80 2.64
CA THR A 45 -9.01 3.84 3.89
C THR A 45 -8.13 4.13 5.10
N THR A 46 -6.91 3.59 5.15
CA THR A 46 -5.95 3.91 6.22
C THR A 46 -5.60 5.40 6.21
N VAL A 47 -5.25 5.96 5.06
CA VAL A 47 -4.91 7.39 4.93
C VAL A 47 -6.11 8.27 5.32
N PHE A 48 -7.31 7.89 4.88
CA PHE A 48 -8.54 8.59 5.24
C PHE A 48 -8.78 8.60 6.75
N LEU A 49 -8.74 7.44 7.40
CA LEU A 49 -8.96 7.31 8.85
C LEU A 49 -7.91 8.09 9.65
N CYS A 50 -6.64 8.01 9.26
CA CYS A 50 -5.58 8.81 9.88
C CYS A 50 -5.82 10.31 9.71
N GLY A 51 -6.19 10.77 8.51
CA GLY A 51 -6.50 12.17 8.25
C GLY A 51 -7.66 12.69 9.10
N VAL A 52 -8.76 11.93 9.15
CA VAL A 52 -9.93 12.25 9.99
C VAL A 52 -9.55 12.28 11.47
N GLY A 53 -8.80 11.28 11.95
CA GLY A 53 -8.35 11.23 13.34
C GLY A 53 -7.46 12.41 13.73
N LEU A 54 -6.58 12.87 12.83
CA LEU A 54 -5.75 14.05 13.07
C LEU A 54 -6.58 15.33 13.14
N LEU A 55 -7.58 15.49 12.26
CA LEU A 55 -8.48 16.64 12.28
C LEU A 55 -9.30 16.69 13.58
N MET A 56 -9.90 15.56 13.98
CA MET A 56 -10.63 15.47 15.24
C MET A 56 -9.74 15.75 16.45
N SER A 57 -8.50 15.27 16.43
CA SER A 57 -7.53 15.54 17.49
C SER A 57 -7.19 17.03 17.57
N ALA A 58 -7.02 17.69 16.42
CA ALA A 58 -6.78 19.13 16.36
C ALA A 58 -7.98 19.95 16.87
N GLU A 59 -9.21 19.58 16.48
CA GLU A 59 -10.43 20.20 17.00
C GLU A 59 -10.56 20.01 18.51
N PHE A 60 -10.27 18.81 19.01
CA PHE A 60 -10.30 18.52 20.44
C PHE A 60 -9.31 19.40 21.21
N ILE A 61 -8.06 19.47 20.77
CA ILE A 61 -7.03 20.33 21.40
C ILE A 61 -7.45 21.81 21.33
N TYR A 62 -8.00 22.26 20.21
CA TYR A 62 -8.49 23.64 20.06
C TYR A 62 -9.67 23.94 20.99
N SER A 63 -10.60 23.01 21.14
CA SER A 63 -11.72 23.12 22.08
C SER A 63 -11.24 23.19 23.53
N LEU A 64 -10.18 22.47 23.89
CA LEU A 64 -9.58 22.54 25.21
C LEU A 64 -8.79 23.84 25.43
N SER A 65 -8.17 24.36 24.37
CA SER A 65 -7.42 25.63 24.42
C SER A 65 -8.33 26.84 24.58
N LYS A 66 -9.59 26.76 24.14
CA LYS A 66 -10.56 27.82 24.41
C LYS A 66 -10.89 27.83 25.89
N LYS A 67 -10.37 28.84 26.59
CA LYS A 67 -10.81 29.18 27.94
C LYS A 67 -12.29 29.58 27.85
N LYS A 68 -13.13 28.93 28.65
CA LYS A 68 -14.57 29.15 28.74
C LYS A 68 -14.92 30.62 28.95
#